data_AF-A0A3D1VJ33-F1
#
_entry.id   AF-A0A3D1VJ33-F1
#
_cell.length_a   1.000
_cell.length_b   1.000
_cell.length_c   1.000
_cell.angle_alpha   90.00
_cell.angle_beta   90.00
_cell.angle_gamma   90.00
#
_symmetry.space_group_name_H-M   'P 1'
#
loop_
_entity.id
_entity.type
_entity.pdbx_description
1 polymer ?
#
loop_
_entity_poly.entity_id
_entity_poly.type
_entity_poly.pdbx_seq_one_letter_code
_entity_poly.pdbx_strand_id
1 'polypeptide(L)' 'MIMARGKYKRKRERKLLQAVPIAELSFGTRLTNILEKADIHTLADLCALSGEQLKATPGLGEASYKAICEKLAERGITLT' A
#
# COMPACT_ATOMS: atom_id res chain seq x y z
N MET A 1 -0.66 -27.42 -26.04
CA MET A 1 -0.74 -25.95 -25.88
C MET A 1 -1.09 -25.65 -24.42
N ILE A 2 -0.10 -25.34 -23.58
CA ILE A 2 -0.27 -25.23 -22.12
C ILE A 2 -0.61 -23.77 -21.80
N MET A 3 -1.90 -23.45 -21.66
CA MET A 3 -2.32 -22.10 -21.29
C MET A 3 -2.19 -21.86 -19.78
N ALA A 4 -1.39 -20.84 -19.47
CA ALA A 4 -1.06 -20.32 -18.16
C ALA A 4 -2.30 -19.93 -17.31
N ARG A 5 -2.80 -20.86 -16.49
CA ARG A 5 -3.93 -20.62 -15.56
C ARG A 5 -3.55 -19.96 -14.23
N GLY A 6 -2.26 -19.71 -13.96
CA GLY A 6 -1.80 -19.25 -12.63
C GLY A 6 -1.68 -17.74 -12.39
N LYS A 7 -1.52 -16.92 -13.44
CA LYS A 7 -1.11 -15.50 -13.28
C LYS A 7 -2.25 -14.52 -13.00
N TYR A 8 -3.48 -14.84 -13.42
CA TYR A 8 -4.62 -13.92 -13.37
C TYR A 8 -5.36 -13.89 -12.03
N LYS A 9 -5.37 -15.00 -11.28
CA LYS A 9 -6.10 -15.12 -10.02
C LYS A 9 -5.50 -14.21 -8.94
N ARG A 10 -4.17 -14.24 -8.79
CA ARG A 10 -3.42 -13.36 -7.86
C ARG A 10 -3.58 -11.87 -8.13
N LYS A 11 -3.72 -11.45 -9.40
CA LYS A 11 -3.83 -10.02 -9.75
C LYS A 11 -5.19 -9.44 -9.36
N ARG A 12 -6.28 -10.22 -9.49
CA ARG A 12 -7.62 -9.82 -9.04
C ARG A 12 -7.74 -9.83 -7.52
N GLU A 13 -7.18 -10.84 -6.84
CA GLU A 13 -7.18 -10.90 -5.37
C GLU A 13 -6.38 -9.74 -4.77
N ARG A 14 -5.20 -9.40 -5.32
CA ARG A 14 -4.45 -8.20 -4.91
C ARG A 14 -5.26 -6.92 -5.13
N LYS A 15 -6.00 -6.82 -6.24
CA LYS A 15 -6.81 -5.64 -6.54
C LYS A 15 -8.02 -5.49 -5.59
N LEU A 16 -8.58 -6.60 -5.11
CA LEU A 16 -9.64 -6.60 -4.11
C LEU A 16 -9.10 -6.21 -2.72
N LEU A 17 -7.94 -6.75 -2.34
CA LEU A 17 -7.24 -6.38 -1.09
C LEU A 17 -6.79 -4.92 -1.08
N GLN A 18 -6.54 -4.35 -2.25
CA GLN A 18 -6.18 -2.94 -2.43
C GLN A 18 -7.37 -1.98 -2.19
N ALA A 19 -8.62 -2.42 -2.30
CA ALA A 19 -9.78 -1.55 -2.02
C ALA A 19 -9.97 -1.26 -0.51
N VAL A 20 -9.15 -1.85 0.36
CA VAL A 20 -9.21 -1.63 1.81
C VAL A 20 -8.84 -0.18 2.14
N PRO A 21 -9.66 0.55 2.92
CA PRO A 21 -9.34 1.92 3.32
C PRO A 21 -8.14 1.95 4.27
N ILE A 22 -7.33 3.01 4.21
CA ILE A 22 -6.18 3.19 5.13
C ILE A 22 -6.59 3.23 6.60
N ALA A 23 -7.85 3.56 6.88
CA ALA A 23 -8.44 3.53 8.22
C ALA A 23 -8.50 2.09 8.79
N GLU A 24 -8.74 1.07 7.96
CA GLU A 24 -8.72 -0.34 8.38
C GLU A 24 -7.29 -0.89 8.58
N LEU A 25 -6.29 -0.22 8.03
CA LEU A 25 -4.89 -0.58 8.25
C LEU A 25 -4.40 -0.13 9.64
N SER A 26 -5.20 0.63 10.39
CA SER A 26 -4.86 1.17 11.71
C SER A 26 -3.45 1.75 11.72
N PHE A 27 -3.13 2.55 10.70
CA PHE A 27 -1.90 3.33 10.71
C PHE A 27 -1.95 4.30 11.90
N GLY A 28 -0.81 4.53 12.56
CA GLY A 28 -0.75 5.53 13.62
C GLY A 28 -1.21 6.89 13.11
N THR A 29 -1.78 7.72 13.98
CA THR A 29 -2.41 9.02 13.63
C THR A 29 -1.53 9.93 12.76
N ARG A 30 -0.20 9.79 12.89
CA ARG A 30 0.76 10.52 12.07
C ARG A 30 0.76 10.08 10.62
N LEU A 31 0.74 8.77 10.37
CA LEU A 31 0.74 8.18 9.03
C LEU A 31 -0.58 8.48 8.32
N THR A 32 -1.72 8.29 8.97
CA THR A 32 -3.03 8.66 8.41
C THR A 32 -3.06 10.12 7.98
N ASN A 33 -2.57 11.05 8.81
CA ASN A 33 -2.57 12.47 8.49
C ASN A 33 -1.63 12.83 7.31
N ILE A 34 -0.53 12.10 7.12
CA ILE A 34 0.35 12.28 5.94
C ILE A 34 -0.29 11.67 4.69
N LEU A 35 -0.88 10.48 4.83
CA LEU A 35 -1.55 9.79 3.73
C LEU A 35 -2.76 10.60 3.24
N GLU A 36 -3.60 11.11 4.14
CA GLU A 36 -4.70 12.01 3.80
C GLU A 36 -4.21 13.28 3.10
N LYS A 37 -3.10 13.88 3.56
CA LYS A 37 -2.48 15.03 2.88
C LYS A 37 -1.95 14.71 1.49
N ALA A 38 -1.58 13.45 1.25
CA ALA A 38 -1.12 12.96 -0.03
C ALA A 38 -2.26 12.44 -0.91
N ASP A 39 -3.52 12.65 -0.51
CA ASP A 39 -4.73 12.16 -1.19
C ASP A 39 -4.84 10.63 -1.25
N ILE A 40 -4.19 9.94 -0.30
CA ILE A 40 -4.14 8.48 -0.20
C ILE A 40 -5.17 8.05 0.84
N HIS A 41 -6.30 7.51 0.38
CA HIS A 41 -7.37 7.04 1.26
C HIS A 41 -7.52 5.52 1.26
N THR A 42 -6.93 4.84 0.28
CA THR A 42 -7.01 3.39 0.15
C THR A 42 -5.64 2.74 0.04
N LEU A 43 -5.60 1.44 0.33
CA LEU A 43 -4.43 0.60 0.13
C LEU A 43 -4.07 0.53 -1.37
N ALA A 44 -5.04 0.72 -2.27
CA ALA A 44 -4.83 0.78 -3.71
C ALA A 44 -3.99 1.99 -4.08
N ASP A 45 -4.37 3.16 -3.59
CA ASP A 45 -3.65 4.41 -3.81
C ASP A 45 -2.24 4.30 -3.21
N LEU A 46 -2.14 3.72 -2.01
CA LEU A 46 -0.85 3.52 -1.35
C LEU A 46 0.05 2.54 -2.11
N CYS A 47 -0.51 1.47 -2.68
CA CYS A 47 0.21 0.49 -3.48
C CYS A 47 0.51 0.98 -4.90
N ALA A 48 -0.18 2.03 -5.37
CA ALA A 48 0.11 2.71 -6.63
C ALA A 48 1.34 3.62 -6.52
N LEU A 49 1.68 4.06 -5.30
CA LEU A 49 2.87 4.86 -5.04
C LEU A 49 4.11 3.97 -4.90
N SER A 50 5.20 4.41 -5.54
CA SER A 50 6.51 3.78 -5.37
C SER A 50 7.20 4.29 -4.10
N GLY A 51 8.15 3.51 -3.57
CA GLY A 51 8.89 3.89 -2.37
C GLY A 51 9.61 5.24 -2.48
N GLU A 52 9.99 5.66 -3.69
CA GLU A 52 10.54 6.99 -3.97
C GLU A 52 9.50 8.11 -3.80
N GLN A 53 8.27 7.90 -4.28
CA GLN A 53 7.19 8.87 -4.11
C GLN A 53 6.79 9.00 -2.64
N LEU A 54 6.73 7.88 -1.93
CA LEU A 54 6.52 7.88 -0.49
C LEU A 54 7.62 8.68 0.23
N LYS A 55 8.90 8.46 -0.09
CA LYS A 55 10.02 9.24 0.49
C LYS A 55 10.03 10.70 0.06
N ALA A 56 9.48 11.03 -1.11
CA ALA A 56 9.36 12.40 -1.59
C ALA A 56 8.20 13.17 -0.90
N THR A 57 7.24 12.47 -0.29
CA THR A 57 6.14 13.09 0.44
C THR A 57 6.66 13.81 1.69
N PRO A 58 6.47 15.15 1.79
CA PRO A 58 6.95 15.92 2.93
C PRO A 58 6.29 15.45 4.23
N GLY A 59 7.11 15.02 5.19
CA GLY A 59 6.66 14.46 6.47
C GLY A 59 6.69 12.93 6.53
N LEU A 60 6.82 12.24 5.39
CA LEU A 60 7.01 10.80 5.36
C LEU A 60 8.51 10.48 5.48
N GLY A 61 8.96 10.32 6.72
CA GLY A 61 10.35 9.93 7.00
C GLY A 61 10.60 8.43 6.80
N GLU A 62 11.86 8.03 6.98
CA GLU A 62 12.29 6.63 6.86
C GLU A 62 11.54 5.68 7.80
N ALA A 63 11.23 6.13 9.03
CA ALA A 63 10.41 5.39 9.99
C ALA A 63 8.97 5.18 9.52
N SER A 64 8.36 6.22 8.92
CA SER A 64 7.01 6.17 8.36
C SER A 64 6.94 5.20 7.17
N TYR A 65 7.93 5.27 6.28
CA TYR A 65 8.06 4.33 5.17
C TYR A 65 8.18 2.89 5.65
N LYS A 66 9.03 2.63 6.65
CA LYS A 66 9.21 1.28 7.21
C LYS A 66 7.91 0.75 7.83
N ALA A 67 7.19 1.58 8.59
CA ALA A 67 5.91 1.20 9.19
C ALA A 67 4.84 0.86 8.13
N ILE A 68 4.79 1.62 7.02
CA ILE A 68 3.92 1.30 5.88
C ILE A 68 4.32 -0.06 5.29
N CYS A 69 5.60 -0.27 5.05
CA CYS A 69 6.12 -1.51 4.47
C CYS A 69 5.82 -2.73 5.37
N GLU A 70 5.99 -2.60 6.68
CA GLU A 70 5.64 -3.63 7.67
C GLU A 70 4.14 -3.94 7.66
N LYS A 71 3.28 -2.91 7.67
CA LYS A 71 1.81 -3.10 7.62
C LYS A 71 1.32 -3.76 6.33
N LEU A 72 1.97 -3.45 5.21
CA LEU A 72 1.68 -4.12 3.94
C LEU A 72 2.17 -5.56 3.94
N ALA A 73 3.38 -5.80 4.47
CA ALA A 73 3.95 -7.14 4.58
C ALA A 73 3.12 -8.06 5.49
N GLU A 74 2.56 -7.54 6.60
CA GLU A 74 1.61 -8.25 7.46
C GLU A 74 0.39 -8.77 6.69
N ARG A 75 -0.04 -8.06 5.64
CA ARG A 75 -1.17 -8.44 4.78
C ARG A 75 -0.74 -9.25 3.55
N GLY A 76 0.54 -9.58 3.43
CA GLY A 76 1.10 -10.28 2.27
C GLY A 76 1.18 -9.41 1.01
N ILE A 77 1.19 -8.09 1.16
CA ILE A 77 1.28 -7.13 0.06
C ILE A 77 2.71 -6.59 0.02
N THR A 78 3.38 -6.79 -1.11
CA THR A 78 4.68 -6.20 -1.38
C THR A 78 4.53 -4.96 -2.26
N LEU A 79 5.07 -3.83 -1.81
CA LEU A 79 5.41 -2.69 -2.66
C LEU A 79 6.45 -3.16 -3.68
N THR A 80 6.27 -2.77 -4.93
CA THR A 80 7.18 -3.14 -6.03
C THR A 80 7.97 -1.93 -6.46
#